data_AF-A0A388LNC8-F1
#
_entry.id   AF-A0A388LNC8-F1
#
_cell.length_a   1.000
_cell.length_b   1.000
_cell.length_c   1.000
_cell.angle_alpha   90.00
_cell.angle_beta   90.00
_cell.angle_gamma   90.00
#
_symmetry.space_group_name_H-M   'P 1'
#
loop_
_entity.id
_entity.type
_entity.pdbx_description
1 polymer ?
#
loop_
_entity_poly.entity_id
_entity_poly.type
_entity_poly.pdbx_seq_one_letter_code
_entity_poly.pdbx_strand_id
1 'polypeptide(L)'
;MASRSSQARRANRSPPRENEVLLSDEARIQLLIAKCYEDGAFTERISQGVVVVDGEDIFRGNRRVGELTTAWLKERLVMVIFQGAARDFPIKVREDLIRAYENGSYQNCIFDRTVKRGRVHGEGLNIMTYIAMSRQVAQWMVAKGEDKVTVRGVEYRMLFKQWLTRRELDERRRMEDETRFWTMALRVPVRAMFPLKDMVSKRSGSQNMGASASQGQYGPRERTPTTRRRVHTQMDGIAGGLLQQDRRIEREELRPEQGTTTIVVHGEATGIQDMQSEEEEIEAEEQDRIRGDGLERTLVVTEQHEKERQDDMDRSGGSEEEGEEETYREIAPGVGTTESEEEERIENFILPLVCALQDRETICEDQLHPFSARRGPGKFSYKWIQRGVATIKDLWVEESYNWLSNEQLKDKLGQLPDQGVRRDALIQAIPQSWKDLIAPTGVNPVESWYRGPPEEGNRLYKLCNRNEFGKCTLEVFELRTGEKQQLIPHGTAERYGTQDLIEVRVRETPQPTPHPPLLQVAANGEALSTLRIDPTAWVGE
;
A
#
# COMPACT_ATOMS: atom_id res chain seq x y z
N MET A 1 73.42 -28.37 -47.70
CA MET A 1 73.10 -29.64 -47.01
C MET A 1 72.10 -29.36 -45.92
N ALA A 2 71.02 -30.13 -45.89
CA ALA A 2 69.84 -29.91 -45.06
C ALA A 2 70.09 -30.19 -43.56
N SER A 3 69.47 -29.42 -42.67
CA SER A 3 69.02 -29.92 -41.36
C SER A 3 67.99 -29.01 -40.67
N ARG A 4 66.73 -29.41 -40.88
CA ARG A 4 65.64 -29.59 -39.90
C ARG A 4 65.49 -28.54 -38.78
N SER A 5 64.56 -27.62 -39.00
CA SER A 5 63.78 -26.94 -37.96
C SER A 5 62.66 -27.86 -37.45
N SER A 6 62.73 -28.29 -36.19
CA SER A 6 61.64 -29.01 -35.50
C SER A 6 60.67 -28.00 -34.87
N GLN A 7 59.54 -27.82 -35.54
CA GLN A 7 58.35 -27.10 -35.10
C GLN A 7 57.63 -27.93 -34.01
N ALA A 8 57.75 -27.53 -32.75
CA ALA A 8 56.86 -28.02 -31.68
C ALA A 8 55.60 -27.14 -31.64
N ARG A 9 54.59 -27.52 -32.45
CA ARG A 9 53.24 -26.95 -32.40
C ARG A 9 52.57 -27.35 -31.08
N ARG A 10 52.61 -26.48 -30.08
CA ARG A 10 51.67 -26.52 -28.94
C ARG A 10 50.28 -26.15 -29.48
N ALA A 11 49.45 -27.17 -29.67
CA ALA A 11 48.04 -27.00 -29.99
C ALA A 11 47.35 -26.35 -28.78
N ASN A 12 46.96 -25.08 -28.93
CA ASN A 12 45.98 -24.42 -28.08
C ASN A 12 44.65 -25.14 -28.24
N ARG A 13 44.42 -26.20 -27.44
CA ARG A 13 43.08 -26.75 -27.23
C ARG A 13 42.38 -25.79 -26.27
N SER A 14 41.39 -25.06 -26.78
CA SER A 14 40.46 -24.32 -25.93
C SER A 14 39.88 -25.27 -24.88
N PRO A 15 39.76 -24.85 -23.61
CA PRO A 15 39.12 -25.68 -22.59
C PRO A 15 37.70 -26.06 -23.06
N PRO A 16 37.27 -27.30 -22.78
CA PRO A 16 35.92 -27.75 -23.16
C PRO A 16 34.91 -26.76 -22.57
N ARG A 17 33.99 -26.28 -23.42
CA ARG A 17 32.85 -25.48 -22.97
C ARG A 17 32.13 -26.31 -21.92
N GLU A 18 32.23 -25.84 -20.68
CA GLU A 18 31.56 -26.37 -19.52
C GLU A 18 30.10 -26.62 -19.89
N ASN A 19 29.59 -27.81 -19.56
CA ASN A 19 28.22 -28.21 -19.84
C ASN A 19 27.26 -27.17 -19.26
N GLU A 20 26.78 -26.25 -20.11
CA GLU A 20 25.62 -25.42 -19.79
C GLU A 20 24.46 -26.37 -19.56
N VAL A 21 24.23 -26.72 -18.29
CA VAL A 21 23.04 -27.42 -17.86
C VAL A 21 21.89 -26.56 -18.35
N LEU A 22 21.17 -27.06 -19.36
CA LEU A 22 19.98 -26.43 -19.92
C LEU A 22 18.93 -26.37 -18.82
N LEU A 23 18.98 -25.32 -17.99
CA LEU A 23 17.92 -24.99 -17.06
C LEU A 23 16.65 -24.79 -17.88
N SER A 24 15.55 -25.41 -17.42
CA SER A 24 14.23 -25.11 -17.95
C SER A 24 13.99 -23.60 -17.90
N ASP A 25 13.30 -23.05 -18.90
CA ASP A 25 12.93 -21.63 -18.93
C ASP A 25 12.24 -21.17 -17.64
N GLU A 26 11.50 -22.06 -16.99
CA GLU A 26 10.87 -21.78 -15.70
C GLU A 26 11.88 -21.57 -14.58
N ALA A 27 12.85 -22.47 -14.45
CA ALA A 27 13.91 -22.36 -13.46
C ALA A 27 14.75 -21.10 -13.70
N ARG A 28 14.97 -20.75 -14.98
CA ARG A 28 15.62 -19.50 -15.37
C ARG A 28 14.79 -18.28 -14.93
N ILE A 29 13.49 -18.26 -15.19
CA ILE A 29 12.60 -17.16 -14.77
C ILE A 29 12.56 -17.05 -13.24
N GLN A 30 12.41 -18.16 -12.52
CA GLN A 30 12.41 -18.17 -11.05
C GLN A 30 13.73 -17.64 -10.47
N LEU A 31 14.87 -18.01 -11.06
CA LEU A 31 16.18 -17.50 -10.65
C LEU A 31 16.27 -15.99 -10.85
N LEU A 32 15.74 -15.47 -11.96
CA LEU A 32 15.75 -14.03 -12.25
C LEU A 32 14.77 -13.26 -11.35
N ILE A 33 13.61 -13.84 -11.00
CA ILE A 33 12.69 -13.29 -10.00
C ILE A 33 13.39 -13.21 -8.64
N ALA A 34 14.02 -14.30 -8.20
CA ALA A 34 14.78 -14.33 -6.95
C ALA A 34 15.86 -13.25 -6.95
N LYS A 35 16.65 -13.14 -8.02
CA LYS A 35 17.69 -12.11 -8.17
C LYS A 35 17.11 -10.68 -8.11
N CYS A 36 15.95 -10.45 -8.72
CA CYS A 36 15.28 -9.15 -8.70
C CYS A 36 14.91 -8.73 -7.27
N TYR A 37 14.27 -9.62 -6.51
CA TYR A 37 13.78 -9.28 -5.17
C TYR A 37 14.85 -9.41 -4.08
N GLU A 38 15.76 -10.38 -4.18
CA GLU A 38 16.82 -10.60 -3.19
C GLU A 38 17.97 -9.61 -3.39
N ASP A 39 18.45 -9.45 -4.63
CA ASP A 39 19.62 -8.60 -4.92
C ASP A 39 19.20 -7.18 -5.37
N GLY A 40 17.94 -6.94 -5.73
CA GLY A 40 17.51 -5.64 -6.24
C GLY A 40 17.99 -5.36 -7.66
N ALA A 41 18.47 -6.40 -8.35
CA ALA A 41 19.00 -6.27 -9.70
C ALA A 41 17.89 -6.49 -10.73
N PHE A 42 17.53 -5.42 -11.45
CA PHE A 42 16.66 -5.54 -12.62
C PHE A 42 17.42 -6.23 -13.74
N THR A 43 16.82 -7.27 -14.33
CA THR A 43 17.47 -8.01 -15.41
C THR A 43 16.89 -7.56 -16.75
N GLU A 44 17.74 -6.99 -17.61
CA GLU A 44 17.35 -6.40 -18.91
C GLU A 44 16.82 -7.44 -19.93
N ARG A 45 16.85 -8.74 -19.60
CA ARG A 45 16.66 -9.83 -20.57
C ARG A 45 15.37 -10.63 -20.37
N ILE A 46 14.48 -10.24 -19.45
CA ILE A 46 13.16 -10.87 -19.36
C ILE A 46 12.18 -10.02 -20.14
N SER A 47 11.65 -10.56 -21.24
CA SER A 47 10.44 -10.03 -21.85
C SER A 47 9.28 -10.21 -20.88
N GLN A 48 9.06 -9.22 -20.00
CA GLN A 48 7.99 -9.25 -19.01
C GLN A 48 6.61 -9.09 -19.64
N GLY A 49 6.54 -8.66 -20.90
CA GLY A 49 5.31 -8.44 -21.64
C GLY A 49 5.59 -7.88 -23.03
N VAL A 50 4.52 -7.60 -23.76
CA VAL A 50 4.55 -6.88 -25.03
C VAL A 50 3.71 -5.62 -24.85
N VAL A 51 4.25 -4.47 -25.25
CA VAL A 51 3.45 -3.24 -25.38
C VAL A 51 2.60 -3.40 -26.62
N VAL A 52 1.27 -3.43 -26.45
CA VAL A 52 0.30 -3.50 -27.54
C VAL A 52 -0.17 -2.07 -27.79
N VAL A 53 0.15 -1.53 -28.97
CA VAL A 53 -0.22 -0.18 -29.38
C VAL A 53 -1.56 -0.24 -30.12
N ASP A 54 -2.66 -0.24 -29.37
CA ASP A 54 -4.04 -0.18 -29.92
C ASP A 54 -4.68 1.16 -29.54
N GLY A 55 -4.08 2.27 -30.00
CA GLY A 55 -4.51 3.63 -29.66
C GLY A 55 -4.10 4.13 -28.27
N GLU A 56 -3.82 3.19 -27.35
CA GLU A 56 -3.14 3.42 -26.07
C GLU A 56 -2.01 2.40 -25.91
N ASP A 57 -0.89 2.81 -25.31
CA ASP A 57 0.26 1.93 -25.04
C ASP A 57 -0.06 1.00 -23.86
N ILE A 58 -0.77 -0.11 -24.13
CA ILE A 58 -1.14 -1.08 -23.10
C ILE A 58 -0.04 -2.12 -22.94
N PHE A 59 0.62 -2.15 -21.78
CA PHE A 59 1.58 -3.19 -21.44
C PHE A 59 0.86 -4.50 -21.06
N ARG A 60 0.89 -5.50 -21.95
CA ARG A 60 0.37 -6.84 -21.64
C ARG A 60 1.47 -7.71 -21.05
N GLY A 61 1.43 -7.88 -19.73
CA GLY A 61 2.35 -8.75 -19.00
C GLY A 61 2.25 -10.22 -19.44
N ASN A 62 3.38 -10.93 -19.43
CA ASN A 62 3.44 -12.36 -19.64
C ASN A 62 2.81 -13.09 -18.46
N ARG A 63 1.68 -13.78 -18.70
CA ARG A 63 0.91 -14.46 -17.67
C ARG A 63 1.75 -15.43 -16.84
N ARG A 64 2.64 -16.21 -17.47
CA ARG A 64 3.50 -17.19 -16.79
C ARG A 64 4.50 -16.52 -15.86
N VAL A 65 5.08 -15.40 -16.27
CA VAL A 65 6.00 -14.62 -15.42
C VAL A 65 5.24 -14.04 -14.22
N GLY A 66 4.02 -13.54 -14.45
CA GLY A 66 3.14 -13.04 -13.38
C GLY A 66 2.76 -14.12 -12.36
N GLU A 67 2.39 -15.31 -12.82
CA GLU A 67 2.08 -16.48 -11.98
C GLU A 67 3.28 -16.89 -11.13
N LEU A 68 4.47 -17.04 -11.74
CA LEU A 68 5.71 -17.38 -11.03
C LEU A 68 6.14 -16.31 -10.03
N THR A 69 5.98 -15.03 -10.39
CA THR A 69 6.28 -13.90 -9.50
C THR A 69 5.34 -13.90 -8.30
N THR A 70 4.04 -14.11 -8.55
CA THR A 70 3.03 -14.18 -7.49
C THR A 70 3.29 -15.36 -6.54
N ALA A 71 3.62 -16.54 -7.08
CA ALA A 71 3.98 -17.71 -6.29
C ALA A 71 5.22 -17.43 -5.43
N TRP A 72 6.27 -16.86 -6.02
CA TRP A 72 7.50 -16.50 -5.29
C TRP A 72 7.22 -15.51 -4.16
N LEU A 73 6.41 -14.47 -4.41
CA LEU A 73 6.04 -13.46 -3.41
C LEU A 73 5.21 -14.05 -2.27
N LYS A 74 4.22 -14.90 -2.56
CA LYS A 74 3.40 -15.55 -1.51
C LYS A 74 4.19 -16.39 -0.52
N GLU A 75 5.30 -16.98 -0.97
CA GLU A 75 6.15 -17.84 -0.14
C GLU A 75 7.10 -17.05 0.77
N ARG A 76 7.34 -15.75 0.49
CA ARG A 76 8.41 -14.97 1.12
C ARG A 76 7.97 -13.62 1.67
N LEU A 77 6.84 -13.09 1.21
CA LEU A 77 6.36 -11.77 1.58
C LEU A 77 5.39 -11.86 2.76
N VAL A 78 5.73 -11.14 3.82
CA VAL A 78 4.98 -11.05 5.07
C VAL A 78 4.52 -9.61 5.25
N MET A 79 3.24 -9.43 5.50
CA MET A 79 2.66 -8.15 5.89
C MET A 79 2.83 -7.96 7.39
N VAL A 80 3.51 -6.89 7.79
CA VAL A 80 3.72 -6.50 9.18
C VAL A 80 2.81 -5.32 9.52
N ILE A 81 1.86 -5.54 10.42
CA ILE A 81 0.89 -4.53 10.84
C ILE A 81 1.23 -4.07 12.26
N PHE A 82 1.53 -2.79 12.41
CA PHE A 82 1.86 -2.19 13.70
C PHE A 82 0.58 -1.81 14.46
N GLN A 83 0.59 -2.11 15.76
CA GLN A 83 -0.51 -1.83 16.67
C GLN A 83 -0.10 -0.83 17.77
N GLY A 84 -1.10 -0.23 18.42
CA GLY A 84 -0.90 0.69 19.54
C GLY A 84 -0.05 1.90 19.14
N ALA A 85 0.85 2.34 20.02
CA ALA A 85 1.71 3.50 19.77
C ALA A 85 2.63 3.35 18.54
N ALA A 86 2.93 2.11 18.12
CA ALA A 86 3.80 1.88 16.97
C ALA A 86 3.12 2.15 15.61
N ARG A 87 1.79 2.27 15.59
CA ARG A 87 1.02 2.61 14.38
C ARG A 87 1.39 3.98 13.84
N ASP A 88 1.64 4.95 14.72
CA ASP A 88 1.87 6.34 14.34
C ASP A 88 3.36 6.66 14.15
N PHE A 89 4.22 5.64 14.19
CA PHE A 89 5.64 5.82 14.00
C PHE A 89 6.01 6.14 12.55
N PRO A 90 6.99 7.04 12.34
CA PRO A 90 7.60 7.24 11.03
C PRO A 90 8.09 5.90 10.45
N ILE A 91 8.05 5.78 9.12
CA ILE A 91 8.44 4.55 8.40
C ILE A 91 9.81 4.05 8.86
N LYS A 92 10.80 4.94 9.01
CA LYS A 92 12.15 4.58 9.48
C LYS A 92 12.15 3.86 10.84
N VAL A 93 11.36 4.35 11.81
CA VAL A 93 11.28 3.74 13.14
C VAL A 93 10.61 2.37 13.06
N ARG A 94 9.61 2.20 12.19
CA ARG A 94 8.97 0.89 11.95
C ARG A 94 9.91 -0.11 11.28
N GLU A 95 10.74 0.35 10.33
CA GLU A 95 11.83 -0.47 9.77
C GLU A 95 12.80 -0.92 10.88
N ASP A 96 13.22 -0.01 11.75
CA ASP A 96 14.14 -0.31 12.85
C ASP A 96 13.55 -1.33 13.84
N LEU A 97 12.23 -1.27 14.09
CA LEU A 97 11.54 -2.28 14.90
C LEU A 97 11.57 -3.68 14.25
N ILE A 98 11.33 -3.77 12.94
CA ILE A 98 11.47 -5.04 12.21
C ILE A 98 12.92 -5.52 12.24
N ARG A 99 13.89 -4.60 12.13
CA ARG A 99 15.33 -4.93 12.24
C ARG A 99 15.71 -5.44 13.63
N ALA A 100 15.19 -4.84 14.69
CA ALA A 100 15.39 -5.29 16.05
C ALA A 100 14.77 -6.67 16.28
N TYR A 101 13.58 -6.91 15.74
CA TYR A 101 12.92 -8.21 15.78
C TYR A 101 13.74 -9.32 15.10
N GLU A 102 14.23 -9.03 13.90
CA GLU A 102 15.08 -9.93 13.12
C GLU A 102 16.40 -10.24 13.85
N ASN A 103 17.04 -9.22 14.42
CA ASN A 103 18.25 -9.36 15.24
C ASN A 103 18.03 -10.26 16.47
N GLY A 104 16.91 -10.07 17.17
CA GLY A 104 16.54 -10.94 18.31
C GLY A 104 16.36 -12.40 17.90
N SER A 105 15.83 -12.63 16.70
CA SER A 105 15.67 -14.00 16.16
C SER A 105 17.01 -14.69 15.90
N TYR A 106 18.02 -13.95 15.42
CA TYR A 106 19.39 -14.49 15.26
C TYR A 106 20.09 -14.70 16.61
N GLN A 107 19.88 -13.81 17.59
CA GLN A 107 20.47 -13.95 18.93
C GLN A 107 19.93 -15.18 19.65
N ASN A 108 18.65 -15.50 19.46
CA ASN A 108 18.01 -16.68 20.01
C ASN A 108 18.28 -17.96 19.20
N CYS A 109 19.17 -17.90 18.19
CA CYS A 109 19.53 -19.02 17.31
C CYS A 109 18.31 -19.71 16.65
N ILE A 110 17.22 -18.95 16.41
CA ILE A 110 16.03 -19.48 15.72
C ILE A 110 16.35 -19.76 14.25
N PHE A 111 17.20 -18.92 13.66
CA PHE A 111 17.71 -19.07 12.30
C PHE A 111 19.24 -19.06 12.28
N ASP A 112 19.82 -19.73 11.30
CA ASP A 112 21.25 -19.68 11.05
C ASP A 112 21.68 -18.25 10.70
N ARG A 113 22.83 -17.82 11.20
CA ARG A 113 23.46 -16.52 10.91
C ARG A 113 23.84 -16.37 9.43
N THR A 114 23.89 -17.48 8.69
CA THR A 114 24.12 -17.46 7.24
C THR A 114 22.91 -16.96 6.44
N VAL A 115 21.71 -16.95 7.04
CA VAL A 115 20.50 -16.48 6.37
C VAL A 115 20.61 -14.96 6.17
N LYS A 116 20.62 -14.53 4.90
CA LYS A 116 20.63 -13.12 4.53
C LYS A 116 19.43 -12.37 5.13
N ARG A 117 19.67 -11.10 5.43
CA ARG A 117 18.67 -10.18 5.98
C ARG A 117 17.52 -9.92 5.00
N GLY A 118 16.28 -9.91 5.48
CA GLY A 118 15.11 -9.57 4.65
C GLY A 118 15.07 -8.11 4.20
N ARG A 119 14.24 -7.79 3.22
CA ARG A 119 13.96 -6.41 2.79
C ARG A 119 12.68 -5.90 3.44
N VAL A 120 12.62 -4.58 3.67
CA VAL A 120 11.48 -3.93 4.31
C VAL A 120 11.03 -2.76 3.42
N HIS A 121 9.72 -2.63 3.22
CA HIS A 121 9.10 -1.54 2.45
C HIS A 121 7.86 -1.00 3.18
N GLY A 122 7.59 0.30 3.07
CA GLY A 122 6.41 0.93 3.69
C GLY A 122 5.23 0.97 2.73
N GLU A 123 4.13 0.32 3.09
CA GLU A 123 2.90 0.28 2.27
C GLU A 123 1.85 1.32 2.72
N GLY A 124 1.93 1.78 3.97
CA GLY A 124 0.95 2.71 4.52
C GLY A 124 1.26 3.17 5.93
N LEU A 125 0.26 3.82 6.56
CA LEU A 125 0.42 4.46 7.88
C LEU A 125 0.87 3.48 8.96
N ASN A 126 0.35 2.25 8.98
CA ASN A 126 0.67 1.26 10.00
C ASN A 126 1.04 -0.12 9.43
N ILE A 127 1.31 -0.19 8.13
CA ILE A 127 1.59 -1.43 7.42
C ILE A 127 2.97 -1.33 6.76
N MET A 128 3.76 -2.39 6.92
CA MET A 128 5.03 -2.60 6.24
C MET A 128 5.00 -3.96 5.53
N THR A 129 5.66 -4.03 4.38
CA THR A 129 5.95 -5.27 3.66
C THR A 129 7.34 -5.74 4.06
N TYR A 130 7.46 -6.98 4.50
CA TYR A 130 8.73 -7.66 4.77
C TYR A 130 8.94 -8.79 3.76
N ILE A 131 10.02 -8.72 2.99
CA ILE A 131 10.39 -9.75 2.02
C ILE A 131 11.51 -10.59 2.63
N ALA A 132 11.18 -11.79 3.08
CA ALA A 132 12.16 -12.70 3.67
C ALA A 132 13.06 -13.31 2.60
N MET A 133 14.36 -13.40 2.87
CA MET A 133 15.31 -14.08 1.97
C MET A 133 15.15 -15.60 1.98
N SER A 134 14.52 -16.15 3.03
CA SER A 134 14.24 -17.57 3.15
C SER A 134 12.73 -17.79 3.35
N ARG A 135 12.20 -18.80 2.65
CA ARG A 135 10.80 -19.26 2.82
C ARG A 135 10.51 -19.63 4.27
N GLN A 136 11.48 -20.24 4.95
CA GLN A 136 11.33 -20.69 6.35
C GLN A 136 11.10 -19.51 7.30
N VAL A 137 11.79 -18.39 7.08
CA VAL A 137 11.63 -17.17 7.89
C VAL A 137 10.23 -16.58 7.68
N ALA A 138 9.75 -16.48 6.44
CA ALA A 138 8.41 -15.98 6.14
C ALA A 138 7.32 -16.86 6.77
N GLN A 139 7.40 -18.18 6.56
CA GLN A 139 6.46 -19.15 7.13
C GLN A 139 6.45 -19.09 8.66
N TRP A 140 7.62 -18.99 9.29
CA TRP A 140 7.73 -18.85 10.74
C TRP A 140 7.08 -17.57 11.25
N MET A 141 7.31 -16.42 10.61
CA MET A 141 6.69 -15.15 11.01
C MET A 141 5.16 -15.22 10.88
N VAL A 142 4.65 -15.76 9.77
CA VAL A 142 3.21 -15.93 9.53
C VAL A 142 2.61 -16.91 10.55
N ALA A 143 3.27 -18.02 10.84
CA ALA A 143 2.82 -19.00 11.84
C ALA A 143 2.80 -18.40 13.25
N LYS A 144 3.73 -17.50 13.55
CA LYS A 144 3.74 -16.77 14.82
C LYS A 144 2.54 -15.84 14.97
N GLY A 145 2.11 -15.20 13.86
CA GLY A 145 0.87 -14.43 13.74
C GLY A 145 0.88 -13.07 14.46
N GLU A 146 1.35 -13.02 15.69
CA GLU A 146 1.55 -11.80 16.49
C GLU A 146 2.81 -11.94 17.34
N ASP A 147 3.57 -10.87 17.48
CA ASP A 147 4.61 -10.79 18.50
C ASP A 147 4.88 -9.34 18.94
N LYS A 148 5.80 -9.17 19.88
CA LYS A 148 6.23 -7.88 20.40
C LYS A 148 7.75 -7.73 20.37
N VAL A 149 8.18 -6.48 20.19
CA VAL A 149 9.58 -6.06 20.35
C VAL A 149 9.67 -5.12 21.54
N THR A 150 10.59 -5.39 22.45
CA THR A 150 10.85 -4.51 23.60
C THR A 150 12.06 -3.63 23.31
N VAL A 151 11.84 -2.32 23.15
CA VAL A 151 12.92 -1.33 23.00
C VAL A 151 12.89 -0.39 24.19
N ARG A 152 14.00 -0.34 24.97
CA ARG A 152 14.12 0.51 26.18
C ARG A 152 12.98 0.29 27.19
N GLY A 153 12.57 -0.97 27.38
CA GLY A 153 11.50 -1.35 28.31
C GLY A 153 10.08 -1.06 27.82
N VAL A 154 9.90 -0.54 26.60
CA VAL A 154 8.59 -0.33 25.99
C VAL A 154 8.32 -1.45 24.99
N GLU A 155 7.16 -2.10 25.11
CA GLU A 155 6.74 -3.19 24.23
C GLU A 155 5.92 -2.66 23.04
N TYR A 156 6.32 -3.02 21.83
CA TYR A 156 5.64 -2.67 20.59
C TYR A 156 5.10 -3.92 19.92
N ARG A 157 3.78 -3.99 19.72
CA ARG A 157 3.09 -5.15 19.12
C ARG A 157 3.03 -5.05 17.61
N MET A 158 3.23 -6.19 16.96
CA MET A 158 3.17 -6.36 15.51
C MET A 158 2.38 -7.61 15.17
N LEU A 159 1.51 -7.52 14.17
CA LEU A 159 0.86 -8.67 13.56
C LEU A 159 1.61 -9.05 12.29
N PHE A 160 1.78 -10.35 12.09
CA PHE A 160 2.35 -10.93 10.88
C PHE A 160 1.23 -11.64 10.11
N LYS A 161 0.98 -11.20 8.89
CA LYS A 161 0.01 -11.82 8.00
C LYS A 161 0.68 -12.25 6.71
N GLN A 162 0.20 -13.35 6.14
CA GLN A 162 0.59 -13.73 4.80
C GLN A 162 0.14 -12.67 3.79
N TRP A 163 1.00 -12.35 2.82
CA TRP A 163 0.56 -11.54 1.69
C TRP A 163 -0.35 -12.34 0.77
N LEU A 164 -1.42 -11.70 0.34
CA LEU A 164 -2.43 -12.27 -0.53
C LEU A 164 -2.61 -11.35 -1.73
N THR A 165 -2.92 -11.93 -2.88
CA THR A 165 -3.29 -11.15 -4.06
C THR A 165 -4.58 -10.37 -3.79
N ARG A 166 -4.86 -9.34 -4.58
CA ARG A 166 -6.09 -8.56 -4.43
C ARG A 166 -7.34 -9.43 -4.49
N ARG A 167 -7.39 -10.35 -5.46
CA ARG A 167 -8.50 -11.30 -5.62
C ARG A 167 -8.70 -12.15 -4.36
N GLU A 168 -7.62 -12.68 -3.79
CA GLU A 168 -7.68 -13.50 -2.58
C GLU A 168 -8.05 -12.70 -1.34
N LEU A 169 -7.60 -11.43 -1.24
CA LEU A 169 -8.05 -10.54 -0.18
C LEU A 169 -9.54 -10.26 -0.27
N ASP A 170 -10.05 -10.00 -1.47
CA ASP A 170 -11.46 -9.73 -1.68
C ASP A 170 -12.31 -10.98 -1.39
N GLU A 171 -11.85 -12.16 -1.80
CA GLU A 171 -12.49 -13.44 -1.47
C GLU A 171 -12.47 -13.73 0.04
N ARG A 172 -11.33 -13.49 0.69
CA ARG A 172 -11.23 -13.62 2.14
C ARG A 172 -12.14 -12.65 2.87
N ARG A 173 -12.30 -11.42 2.38
CA ARG A 173 -13.27 -10.48 2.94
C ARG A 173 -14.70 -10.97 2.77
N ARG A 174 -15.06 -11.53 1.60
CA ARG A 174 -16.38 -12.14 1.39
C ARG A 174 -16.65 -13.26 2.41
N MET A 175 -15.73 -14.21 2.56
CA MET A 175 -15.85 -15.27 3.57
C MET A 175 -15.92 -14.72 5.01
N GLU A 176 -15.13 -13.68 5.31
CA GLU A 176 -15.18 -13.01 6.61
C GLU A 176 -16.51 -12.28 6.83
N ASP A 177 -17.10 -11.65 5.80
CA ASP A 177 -18.39 -10.96 5.85
C ASP A 177 -19.56 -11.97 5.99
N GLU A 178 -19.45 -13.14 5.34
CA GLU A 178 -20.40 -14.25 5.50
C GLU A 178 -20.40 -14.80 6.94
N THR A 179 -19.24 -14.82 7.59
CA THR A 179 -19.10 -15.31 8.97
C THR A 179 -19.29 -14.22 10.03
N ARG A 180 -19.03 -12.95 9.68
CA ARG A 180 -19.11 -11.78 10.55
C ARG A 180 -20.04 -10.75 9.96
N PHE A 181 -21.29 -10.74 10.43
CA PHE A 181 -22.14 -9.59 10.24
C PHE A 181 -21.73 -8.49 11.24
N TRP A 182 -21.52 -7.29 10.74
CA TRP A 182 -21.41 -6.09 11.55
C TRP A 182 -22.75 -5.35 11.50
N THR A 183 -23.21 -4.83 12.63
CA THR A 183 -24.39 -3.97 12.68
C THR A 183 -23.94 -2.56 12.99
N MET A 184 -23.98 -1.68 11.98
CA MET A 184 -23.72 -0.26 12.17
C MET A 184 -25.04 0.45 12.47
N ALA A 185 -25.10 1.13 13.61
CA ALA A 185 -26.23 1.97 13.97
C ALA A 185 -25.86 3.44 13.71
N LEU A 186 -26.39 4.01 12.64
CA LEU A 186 -26.14 5.40 12.26
C LEU A 186 -27.09 6.34 13.00
N ARG A 187 -26.57 7.45 13.54
CA ARG A 187 -27.35 8.53 14.20
C ARG A 187 -28.25 8.05 15.34
N VAL A 188 -27.73 7.17 16.19
CA VAL A 188 -28.46 6.66 17.37
C VAL A 188 -28.74 7.82 18.33
N PRO A 189 -30.00 8.15 18.65
CA PRO A 189 -30.30 9.12 19.69
C PRO A 189 -29.66 8.69 21.02
N VAL A 190 -29.13 9.63 21.80
CA VAL A 190 -28.41 9.32 23.05
C VAL A 190 -29.23 8.41 23.99
N ARG A 191 -30.56 8.62 24.05
CA ARG A 191 -31.47 7.77 24.85
C ARG A 191 -31.59 6.32 24.35
N ALA A 192 -31.36 6.07 23.05
CA ALA A 192 -31.43 4.75 22.44
C ALA A 192 -30.11 3.97 22.55
N MET A 193 -29.00 4.60 22.97
CA MET A 193 -27.71 3.91 23.14
C MET A 193 -27.76 2.78 24.15
N PHE A 194 -28.51 2.96 25.25
CA PHE A 194 -28.63 1.96 26.32
C PHE A 194 -29.33 0.67 25.87
N PRO A 195 -30.53 0.70 25.24
CA PRO A 195 -31.18 -0.53 24.76
C PRO A 195 -30.56 -1.09 23.47
N LEU A 196 -29.71 -0.34 22.75
CA LEU A 196 -29.21 -0.72 21.43
C LEU A 196 -28.56 -2.12 21.42
N LYS A 197 -27.74 -2.43 22.43
CA LYS A 197 -27.06 -3.72 22.53
C LYS A 197 -28.05 -4.88 22.65
N ASP A 198 -29.10 -4.73 23.46
CA ASP A 198 -30.14 -5.74 23.61
C ASP A 198 -30.99 -5.88 22.35
N MET A 199 -31.29 -4.77 21.67
CA MET A 199 -32.02 -4.78 20.40
C MET A 199 -31.25 -5.53 19.31
N VAL A 200 -29.95 -5.24 19.16
CA VAL A 200 -29.08 -5.93 18.20
C VAL A 200 -28.94 -7.41 18.55
N SER A 201 -28.75 -7.74 19.84
CA SER A 201 -28.61 -9.14 20.30
C SER A 201 -29.88 -9.96 20.05
N LYS A 202 -31.06 -9.42 20.38
CA LYS A 202 -32.35 -10.09 20.17
C LYS A 202 -32.64 -10.30 18.69
N ARG A 203 -32.37 -9.29 17.85
CA ARG A 203 -32.61 -9.39 16.40
C ARG A 203 -31.68 -10.39 15.72
N SER A 204 -30.41 -10.43 16.14
CA SER A 204 -29.41 -11.36 15.59
C SER A 204 -29.65 -12.81 16.02
N GLY A 205 -30.22 -13.04 17.21
CA GLY A 205 -30.52 -14.38 17.72
C GLY A 205 -31.75 -15.04 17.09
N SER A 206 -32.70 -14.26 16.58
CA SER A 206 -33.97 -14.79 16.06
C SER A 206 -33.95 -15.19 14.58
N GLN A 207 -33.00 -14.73 13.77
CA GLN A 207 -33.00 -15.00 12.33
C GLN A 207 -32.46 -16.40 11.93
N ASN A 208 -31.71 -17.09 12.79
CA ASN A 208 -31.08 -18.38 12.46
C ASN A 208 -31.84 -19.65 12.91
N MET A 209 -33.03 -19.54 13.50
CA MET A 209 -33.87 -20.70 13.85
C MET A 209 -35.08 -20.92 12.91
N GLY A 210 -35.23 -20.12 11.85
CA GLY A 210 -36.44 -20.13 11.01
C GLY A 210 -36.38 -20.93 9.70
N ALA A 211 -35.24 -21.49 9.29
CA ALA A 211 -35.07 -22.06 7.94
C ALA A 211 -35.17 -23.60 7.84
N SER A 212 -35.52 -24.31 8.91
CA SER A 212 -35.72 -25.77 8.87
C SER A 212 -36.92 -26.19 9.72
N ALA A 213 -38.12 -25.91 9.22
CA ALA A 213 -39.35 -26.51 9.71
C ALA A 213 -40.33 -26.75 8.55
N SER A 214 -39.97 -27.61 7.60
CA SER A 214 -40.94 -28.36 6.80
C SER A 214 -41.04 -29.78 7.35
N GLN A 215 -42.27 -30.17 7.67
CA GLN A 215 -42.72 -31.43 8.27
C GLN A 215 -42.00 -32.68 7.75
N GLY A 216 -41.50 -33.50 8.69
CA GLY A 216 -41.08 -34.87 8.46
C GLY A 216 -41.04 -35.65 9.77
N GLN A 217 -41.95 -36.61 9.91
CA GLN A 217 -42.18 -37.46 11.09
C GLN A 217 -41.04 -38.47 11.37
N TYR A 218 -40.72 -38.62 12.66
CA TYR A 218 -40.09 -39.76 13.37
C TYR A 218 -38.70 -40.28 12.97
N GLY A 219 -37.74 -40.11 13.89
CA GLY A 219 -36.55 -40.95 14.07
C GLY A 219 -35.55 -40.33 15.08
N PRO A 220 -34.99 -41.08 16.05
CA PRO A 220 -34.06 -40.51 17.01
C PRO A 220 -32.66 -40.46 16.38
N ARG A 221 -32.08 -39.26 16.23
CA ARG A 221 -30.67 -39.13 15.89
C ARG A 221 -29.93 -38.12 16.76
N GLU A 222 -28.81 -38.65 17.21
CA GLU A 222 -27.63 -38.14 17.88
C GLU A 222 -27.38 -36.62 17.82
N ARG A 223 -26.97 -36.09 18.98
CA ARG A 223 -26.60 -34.69 19.19
C ARG A 223 -25.29 -34.39 18.46
N THR A 224 -25.34 -33.56 17.43
CA THR A 224 -24.17 -32.86 16.92
C THR A 224 -23.89 -31.58 17.74
N PRO A 225 -22.63 -31.12 17.82
CA PRO A 225 -22.23 -30.01 18.68
C PRO A 225 -22.73 -28.67 18.12
N THR A 226 -23.42 -27.90 18.95
CA THR A 226 -23.88 -26.54 18.62
C THR A 226 -22.72 -25.55 18.68
N THR A 227 -22.28 -25.06 17.52
CA THR A 227 -21.28 -23.98 17.44
C THR A 227 -21.89 -22.65 17.91
N ARG A 228 -21.50 -22.23 19.11
CA ARG A 228 -21.92 -20.97 19.74
C ARG A 228 -21.22 -19.78 19.06
N ARG A 229 -21.93 -19.02 18.21
CA ARG A 229 -21.39 -17.77 17.62
C ARG A 229 -21.27 -16.67 18.69
N ARG A 230 -20.13 -15.96 18.70
CA ARG A 230 -19.81 -14.90 19.66
C ARG A 230 -20.02 -13.54 19.00
N VAL A 231 -20.96 -12.75 19.51
CA VAL A 231 -21.16 -11.35 19.08
C VAL A 231 -20.10 -10.48 19.74
N HIS A 232 -19.26 -9.81 18.95
CA HIS A 232 -18.30 -8.83 19.44
C HIS A 232 -18.86 -7.42 19.22
N THR A 233 -19.07 -6.67 20.30
CA THR A 233 -19.48 -5.27 20.24
C THR A 233 -18.31 -4.42 20.72
N GLN A 234 -17.60 -3.77 19.80
CA GLN A 234 -16.58 -2.78 20.13
C GLN A 234 -17.22 -1.39 20.07
N MET A 235 -17.21 -0.66 21.18
CA MET A 235 -17.64 0.73 21.25
C MET A 235 -16.39 1.60 21.38
N ASP A 236 -15.98 2.26 20.29
CA ASP A 236 -14.89 3.22 20.35
C ASP A 236 -15.43 4.54 20.94
N GLY A 237 -14.92 4.89 22.13
CA GLY A 237 -15.37 6.06 22.88
C GLY A 237 -14.89 7.36 22.27
N ILE A 238 -15.79 8.11 21.63
CA ILE A 238 -15.65 9.55 21.46
C ILE A 238 -16.10 10.19 22.79
N ALA A 239 -15.19 10.29 23.75
CA ALA A 239 -15.43 11.01 25.00
C ALA A 239 -14.22 11.91 25.29
N GLY A 240 -14.27 13.13 24.76
CA GLY A 240 -13.27 14.15 25.04
C GLY A 240 -13.73 15.51 24.53
N GLY A 241 -14.41 16.27 25.38
CA GLY A 241 -14.54 17.72 25.24
C GLY A 241 -15.93 18.24 24.94
N LEU A 242 -16.80 18.31 25.96
CA LEU A 242 -17.77 19.40 26.10
C LEU A 242 -18.39 19.37 27.51
N LEU A 243 -17.69 20.01 28.44
CA LEU A 243 -18.25 20.44 29.73
C LEU A 243 -17.68 21.83 30.05
N GLN A 244 -18.39 22.89 29.67
CA GLN A 244 -18.70 23.97 30.60
C GLN A 244 -19.74 24.95 30.05
N GLN A 245 -20.78 25.13 30.87
CA GLN A 245 -21.61 26.33 31.07
C GLN A 245 -22.52 26.79 29.93
N ASP A 246 -23.83 26.63 30.12
CA ASP A 246 -24.57 27.75 30.70
C ASP A 246 -25.87 27.34 31.43
N ARG A 247 -26.15 28.06 32.52
CA ARG A 247 -27.35 27.92 33.37
C ARG A 247 -28.39 28.95 32.96
N ARG A 248 -29.59 28.49 32.58
CA ARG A 248 -30.94 29.07 32.84
C ARG A 248 -31.84 28.81 31.64
N ILE A 249 -33.00 28.20 31.90
CA ILE A 249 -34.36 28.65 31.58
C ILE A 249 -35.30 27.50 32.00
N GLU A 250 -36.57 27.85 32.20
CA GLU A 250 -37.46 27.41 33.26
C GLU A 250 -38.12 26.04 33.07
N ARG A 251 -38.73 25.59 34.17
CA ARG A 251 -39.65 24.46 34.28
C ARG A 251 -40.73 24.53 33.21
N GLU A 252 -40.83 23.48 32.41
CA GLU A 252 -42.08 23.10 31.74
C GLU A 252 -42.24 21.59 31.85
N GLU A 253 -43.35 21.17 32.47
CA GLU A 253 -43.75 19.77 32.64
C GLU A 253 -44.05 19.16 31.26
N LEU A 254 -43.12 18.35 30.75
CA LEU A 254 -43.35 17.51 29.58
C LEU A 254 -43.90 16.15 30.01
N ARG A 255 -45.16 15.92 29.68
CA ARG A 255 -45.83 14.62 29.67
C ARG A 255 -45.00 13.61 28.84
N PRO A 256 -44.96 12.32 29.23
CA PRO A 256 -44.24 11.31 28.45
C PRO A 256 -45.07 10.94 27.23
N GLU A 257 -44.85 11.61 26.10
CA GLU A 257 -45.28 11.07 24.82
C GLU A 257 -44.41 9.86 24.47
N GLN A 258 -45.07 8.72 24.27
CA GLN A 258 -44.45 7.47 23.83
C GLN A 258 -43.99 7.61 22.38
N GLY A 259 -42.80 8.20 22.19
CA GLY A 259 -42.12 8.23 20.89
C GLY A 259 -41.54 6.85 20.55
N THR A 260 -42.30 6.03 19.83
CA THR A 260 -41.80 4.78 19.24
C THR A 260 -40.69 5.12 18.24
N THR A 261 -39.43 4.88 18.63
CA THR A 261 -38.29 5.06 17.72
C THR A 261 -38.14 3.81 16.86
N THR A 262 -38.56 3.89 15.60
CA THR A 262 -38.38 2.81 14.62
C THR A 262 -36.96 2.86 14.07
N ILE A 263 -36.17 1.82 14.37
CA ILE A 263 -34.82 1.66 13.81
C ILE A 263 -34.91 0.71 12.61
N VAL A 264 -34.71 1.24 11.40
CA VAL A 264 -34.62 0.45 10.18
C VAL A 264 -33.20 -0.14 10.10
N VAL A 265 -33.11 -1.46 10.05
CA VAL A 265 -31.85 -2.18 9.82
C VAL A 265 -31.97 -2.80 8.43
N HIS A 266 -31.11 -2.37 7.51
CA HIS A 266 -30.97 -2.97 6.20
C HIS A 266 -30.04 -4.18 6.33
N GLY A 267 -30.51 -5.36 5.91
CA GLY A 267 -29.69 -6.53 5.69
C GLY A 267 -30.04 -7.09 4.32
N GLU A 268 -29.11 -7.01 3.38
CA GLU A 268 -29.22 -7.73 2.11
C GLU A 268 -28.62 -9.13 2.32
N ALA A 269 -29.46 -10.15 2.23
CA ALA A 269 -29.02 -11.53 2.16
C ALA A 269 -28.91 -11.91 0.67
N THR A 270 -27.70 -12.00 0.14
CA THR A 270 -27.46 -12.60 -1.17
C THR A 270 -27.43 -14.12 -0.99
N GLY A 271 -28.52 -14.79 -1.35
CA GLY A 271 -28.59 -16.24 -1.39
C GLY A 271 -27.93 -16.77 -2.66
N ILE A 272 -26.86 -17.55 -2.52
CA ILE A 272 -26.35 -18.45 -3.55
C ILE A 272 -26.32 -19.84 -2.93
N GLN A 273 -27.37 -20.63 -3.19
CA GLN A 273 -27.35 -22.08 -3.02
C GLN A 273 -26.92 -22.67 -4.36
N ASP A 274 -25.97 -23.62 -4.33
CA ASP A 274 -25.58 -24.59 -5.40
C ASP A 274 -24.06 -24.72 -5.67
N MET A 275 -23.18 -24.67 -4.66
CA MET A 275 -21.78 -25.11 -4.83
C MET A 275 -21.24 -26.07 -3.74
N GLN A 276 -22.05 -26.45 -2.75
CA GLN A 276 -21.55 -27.24 -1.60
C GLN A 276 -21.34 -28.74 -1.89
N SER A 277 -21.85 -29.27 -3.00
CA SER A 277 -21.73 -30.71 -3.30
C SER A 277 -20.46 -31.10 -4.05
N GLU A 278 -19.81 -30.18 -4.77
CA GLU A 278 -18.56 -30.48 -5.49
C GLU A 278 -17.31 -30.33 -4.61
N GLU A 279 -17.40 -29.55 -3.52
CA GLU A 279 -16.27 -29.26 -2.62
C GLU A 279 -16.02 -30.41 -1.61
N GLU A 280 -17.08 -31.11 -1.15
CA GLU A 280 -16.94 -32.29 -0.28
C GLU A 280 -16.35 -33.52 -1.01
N GLU A 281 -16.52 -33.63 -2.33
CA GLU A 281 -15.98 -34.75 -3.12
C GLU A 281 -14.47 -34.59 -3.38
N ILE A 282 -13.98 -33.35 -3.53
CA ILE A 282 -12.56 -33.05 -3.75
C ILE A 282 -11.74 -33.19 -2.45
N GLU A 283 -12.29 -32.77 -1.29
CA GLU A 283 -11.59 -32.92 -0.01
C GLU A 283 -11.47 -34.40 0.44
N ALA A 284 -12.43 -35.25 0.06
CA ALA A 284 -12.39 -36.69 0.35
C ALA A 284 -11.30 -37.42 -0.45
N GLU A 285 -11.12 -37.08 -1.74
CA GLU A 285 -10.05 -37.66 -2.57
C GLU A 285 -8.64 -37.19 -2.15
N GLU A 286 -8.52 -35.96 -1.64
CA GLU A 286 -7.22 -35.42 -1.19
C GLU A 286 -6.79 -36.02 0.16
N GLN A 287 -7.73 -36.33 1.07
CA GLN A 287 -7.42 -37.00 2.34
C GLN A 287 -6.99 -38.47 2.17
N ASP A 288 -7.54 -39.19 1.18
CA ASP A 288 -7.12 -40.56 0.88
C ASP A 288 -5.73 -40.61 0.22
N ARG A 289 -5.33 -39.57 -0.51
CA ARG A 289 -3.95 -39.43 -1.03
C ARG A 289 -2.92 -39.21 0.07
N ILE A 290 -3.28 -38.52 1.15
CA ILE A 290 -2.37 -38.22 2.27
C ILE A 290 -2.19 -39.43 3.20
N ARG A 291 -3.13 -40.37 3.27
CA ARG A 291 -2.99 -41.60 4.08
C ARG A 291 -2.16 -42.70 3.41
N GLY A 292 -1.95 -42.65 2.10
CA GLY A 292 -1.36 -43.76 1.35
C GLY A 292 0.16 -43.91 1.43
N ASP A 293 0.91 -42.84 1.71
CA ASP A 293 2.37 -42.89 1.60
C ASP A 293 3.06 -41.98 2.63
N GLY A 294 3.69 -42.60 3.64
CA GLY A 294 4.78 -41.97 4.39
C GLY A 294 4.54 -41.72 5.88
N LEU A 295 4.47 -42.77 6.68
CA LEU A 295 4.52 -42.66 8.15
C LEU A 295 5.51 -43.60 8.86
N GLU A 296 6.47 -44.21 8.13
CA GLU A 296 7.46 -45.13 8.74
C GLU A 296 8.92 -44.67 8.73
N ARG A 297 9.26 -43.47 8.23
CA ARG A 297 10.69 -43.07 8.12
C ARG A 297 11.18 -41.88 8.94
N THR A 298 10.34 -41.28 9.79
CA THR A 298 10.75 -40.07 10.54
C THR A 298 10.92 -40.29 12.05
N LEU A 299 10.57 -41.47 12.58
CA LEU A 299 10.62 -41.74 14.03
C LEU A 299 11.95 -42.33 14.55
N VAL A 300 12.93 -42.59 13.68
CA VAL A 300 14.21 -43.23 14.11
C VAL A 300 15.33 -42.21 14.39
N VAL A 301 15.19 -40.94 13.97
CA VAL A 301 16.31 -39.97 14.05
C VAL A 301 16.25 -39.08 15.29
N THR A 302 15.09 -38.92 15.94
CA THR A 302 14.94 -38.02 17.09
C THR A 302 15.29 -38.65 18.44
N GLU A 303 15.21 -39.98 18.59
CA GLU A 303 15.55 -40.65 19.87
C GLU A 303 17.07 -40.81 20.09
N GLN A 304 17.89 -40.71 19.04
CA GLN A 304 19.34 -40.87 19.16
C GLN A 304 20.07 -39.60 19.63
N HIS A 305 19.47 -38.42 19.49
CA HIS A 305 20.14 -37.16 19.80
C HIS A 305 19.85 -36.60 21.20
N GLU A 306 18.80 -37.09 21.87
CA GLU A 306 18.53 -36.75 23.28
C GLU A 306 19.36 -37.61 24.25
N LYS A 307 19.88 -38.76 23.82
CA LYS A 307 20.67 -39.65 24.68
C LYS A 307 22.14 -39.22 24.81
N GLU A 308 22.69 -38.50 23.82
CA GLU A 308 24.08 -38.02 23.86
C GLU A 308 24.27 -36.73 24.69
N ARG A 309 23.20 -35.99 25.01
CA ARG A 309 23.30 -34.77 25.83
C ARG A 309 23.30 -35.01 27.34
N GLN A 310 22.82 -36.18 27.78
CA GLN A 310 22.76 -36.50 29.21
C GLN A 310 24.10 -37.02 29.73
N ASP A 311 24.92 -37.66 28.88
CA ASP A 311 26.19 -38.28 29.28
C ASP A 311 27.37 -37.28 29.40
N ASP A 312 27.23 -36.05 28.90
CA ASP A 312 28.29 -35.02 28.98
C ASP A 312 28.16 -34.11 30.22
N MET A 313 27.03 -34.12 30.95
CA MET A 313 26.86 -33.30 32.16
C MET A 313 27.46 -33.92 33.44
N ASP A 314 27.82 -35.21 33.44
CA ASP A 314 28.34 -35.90 34.63
C ASP A 314 29.89 -35.92 34.73
N ARG A 315 30.61 -35.20 33.86
CA ARG A 315 32.09 -35.29 33.77
C ARG A 315 32.91 -34.09 34.19
N SER A 316 32.31 -33.05 34.77
CA SER A 316 33.06 -31.89 35.27
C SER A 316 32.72 -31.59 36.73
N GLY A 317 33.26 -32.40 37.63
CA GLY A 317 33.38 -32.08 39.05
C GLY A 317 34.77 -31.54 39.37
N GLY A 318 34.81 -30.40 40.06
CA GLY A 318 35.92 -30.02 40.95
C GLY A 318 36.75 -28.81 40.52
N SER A 319 36.43 -27.64 41.07
CA SER A 319 37.27 -26.97 42.08
C SER A 319 36.61 -25.65 42.51
N GLU A 320 36.35 -25.55 43.80
CA GLU A 320 36.08 -24.32 44.52
C GLU A 320 37.39 -23.51 44.57
N GLU A 321 37.33 -22.21 44.30
CA GLU A 321 38.11 -21.23 45.07
C GLU A 321 37.49 -19.83 44.94
N GLU A 322 37.42 -19.19 46.10
CA GLU A 322 36.83 -17.90 46.42
C GLU A 322 37.56 -16.72 45.74
N GLY A 323 36.88 -15.58 45.59
CA GLY A 323 37.59 -14.28 45.52
C GLY A 323 37.02 -13.25 44.56
N GLU A 324 36.21 -12.36 45.12
CA GLU A 324 36.25 -10.89 44.97
C GLU A 324 36.08 -10.17 43.61
N GLU A 325 35.53 -8.96 43.78
CA GLU A 325 35.66 -7.75 42.95
C GLU A 325 34.76 -7.54 41.73
N GLU A 326 33.58 -7.01 42.08
CA GLU A 326 32.70 -6.16 41.28
C GLU A 326 33.47 -5.02 40.59
N THR A 327 33.92 -5.25 39.36
CA THR A 327 34.56 -4.23 38.51
C THR A 327 33.59 -3.79 37.42
N TYR A 328 33.11 -2.55 37.50
CA TYR A 328 32.45 -1.82 36.42
C TYR A 328 33.34 -1.84 35.16
N ARG A 329 32.96 -2.61 34.14
CA ARG A 329 33.56 -2.49 32.80
C ARG A 329 32.87 -1.37 32.03
N GLU A 330 33.64 -0.33 31.75
CA GLU A 330 33.32 0.70 30.76
C GLU A 330 32.94 0.07 29.41
N ILE A 331 31.82 0.55 28.86
CA ILE A 331 31.37 0.23 27.51
C ILE A 331 32.28 0.99 26.54
N ALA A 332 32.90 0.27 25.61
CA ALA A 332 33.73 0.84 24.55
C ALA A 332 32.91 1.76 23.62
N PRO A 333 33.42 2.96 23.26
CA PRO A 333 32.80 3.81 22.27
C PRO A 333 33.18 3.31 20.87
N GLY A 334 32.25 2.67 20.17
CA GLY A 334 32.57 2.10 18.87
C GLY A 334 31.40 1.42 18.15
N VAL A 335 30.28 2.13 17.97
CA VAL A 335 29.31 1.79 16.91
C VAL A 335 28.94 3.08 16.20
N GLY A 336 29.85 3.55 15.35
CA GLY A 336 29.49 4.49 14.30
C GLY A 336 28.82 3.69 13.19
N THR A 337 27.53 3.93 12.96
CA THR A 337 26.87 3.52 11.73
C THR A 337 27.60 4.23 10.59
N THR A 338 28.27 3.48 9.72
CA THR A 338 29.01 4.05 8.59
C THR A 338 28.02 4.73 7.63
N GLU A 339 28.22 6.02 7.38
CA GLU A 339 27.45 6.85 6.43
C GLU A 339 27.32 6.24 5.02
N SER A 340 28.15 5.25 4.70
CA SER A 340 28.14 4.44 3.47
C SER A 340 26.85 3.64 3.25
N GLU A 341 26.13 3.21 4.30
CA GLU A 341 24.86 2.46 4.13
C GLU A 341 23.66 3.38 3.85
N GLU A 342 23.75 4.67 4.24
CA GLU A 342 22.77 5.70 3.89
C GLU A 342 22.96 6.18 2.44
N GLU A 343 24.19 6.06 1.92
CA GLU A 343 24.62 6.38 0.55
C GLU A 343 23.97 5.45 -0.49
N GLU A 344 23.91 4.15 -0.22
CA GLU A 344 23.37 3.13 -1.15
C GLU A 344 21.82 3.15 -1.24
N ARG A 345 21.14 3.63 -0.18
CA ARG A 345 19.66 3.69 -0.09
C ARG A 345 19.03 4.79 -0.94
N ILE A 346 19.67 5.96 -1.04
CA ILE A 346 19.14 7.09 -1.81
C ILE A 346 19.41 6.92 -3.31
N GLU A 347 20.52 6.27 -3.68
CA GLU A 347 20.88 5.98 -5.07
C GLU A 347 19.97 4.93 -5.74
N ASN A 348 19.47 3.93 -5.01
CA ASN A 348 18.77 2.78 -5.60
C ASN A 348 17.23 2.79 -5.45
N PHE A 349 16.65 3.55 -4.51
CA PHE A 349 15.23 3.36 -4.15
C PHE A 349 14.31 4.58 -4.27
N ILE A 350 14.78 5.82 -4.08
CA ILE A 350 13.87 6.99 -4.04
C ILE A 350 13.77 7.69 -5.40
N LEU A 351 14.89 7.86 -6.10
CA LEU A 351 14.93 8.52 -7.41
C LEU A 351 14.25 7.71 -8.53
N PRO A 352 14.48 6.39 -8.68
CA PRO A 352 13.84 5.62 -9.75
C PRO A 352 12.35 5.36 -9.50
N LEU A 353 11.89 5.20 -8.25
CA LEU A 353 10.49 4.86 -7.96
C LEU A 353 9.53 6.04 -8.21
N VAL A 354 9.98 7.27 -7.96
CA VAL A 354 9.22 8.49 -8.30
C VAL A 354 9.22 8.72 -9.82
N CYS A 355 10.27 8.30 -10.53
CA CYS A 355 10.36 8.43 -12.00
C CYS A 355 9.65 7.30 -12.77
N ALA A 356 9.49 6.10 -12.20
CA ALA A 356 8.93 4.94 -12.89
C ALA A 356 7.41 4.77 -12.70
N LEU A 357 6.79 5.48 -11.76
CA LEU A 357 5.35 5.34 -11.46
C LEU A 357 4.47 6.38 -12.17
N GLN A 358 5.05 7.30 -12.93
CA GLN A 358 4.32 8.23 -13.78
C GLN A 358 5.10 8.36 -15.09
N ASP A 359 4.55 7.90 -16.21
CA ASP A 359 5.04 8.20 -17.56
C ASP A 359 4.98 9.73 -17.78
N ARG A 360 5.93 10.45 -17.20
CA ARG A 360 6.00 11.90 -17.19
C ARG A 360 7.44 12.34 -17.38
N GLU A 361 7.57 13.38 -18.20
CA GLU A 361 8.84 14.04 -18.52
C GLU A 361 9.68 14.29 -17.25
N THR A 362 10.93 13.85 -17.27
CA THR A 362 11.86 14.03 -16.15
C THR A 362 12.51 15.41 -16.20
N ILE A 363 12.70 16.05 -15.05
CA ILE A 363 13.38 17.34 -14.96
C ILE A 363 14.89 17.10 -15.10
N CYS A 364 15.48 17.61 -16.19
CA CYS A 364 16.87 17.35 -16.57
C CYS A 364 17.74 18.63 -16.52
N GLU A 365 18.97 18.50 -16.02
CA GLU A 365 19.99 19.55 -15.94
C GLU A 365 20.33 20.08 -17.34
N ASP A 366 20.46 19.20 -18.35
CA ASP A 366 20.82 19.54 -19.73
C ASP A 366 20.07 18.68 -20.78
N GLN A 367 18.73 18.73 -20.82
CA GLN A 367 17.80 17.96 -21.69
C GLN A 367 17.93 16.42 -21.69
N LEU A 368 19.03 15.84 -21.21
CA LEU A 368 19.31 14.41 -21.23
C LEU A 368 19.62 13.82 -19.86
N HIS A 369 19.95 14.65 -18.86
CA HIS A 369 20.47 14.17 -17.58
C HIS A 369 19.59 14.63 -16.43
N PRO A 370 18.85 13.74 -15.75
CA PRO A 370 18.03 14.11 -14.61
C PRO A 370 18.89 14.72 -13.49
N PHE A 371 18.33 15.67 -12.73
CA PHE A 371 19.04 16.23 -11.57
C PHE A 371 19.39 15.13 -10.57
N SER A 372 20.67 14.83 -10.47
CA SER A 372 21.16 13.74 -9.64
C SER A 372 21.13 14.13 -8.17
N ALA A 373 20.32 13.47 -7.34
CA ALA A 373 20.36 13.63 -5.88
C ALA A 373 21.53 12.90 -5.21
N ARG A 374 22.60 12.57 -5.95
CA ARG A 374 23.79 11.95 -5.39
C ARG A 374 24.60 12.94 -4.57
N ARG A 375 25.24 12.46 -3.50
CA ARG A 375 26.28 13.22 -2.80
C ARG A 375 27.49 13.30 -3.73
N GLY A 376 28.00 14.49 -3.96
CA GLY A 376 29.20 14.69 -4.77
C GLY A 376 29.57 16.16 -4.86
N PRO A 377 30.87 16.48 -5.02
CA PRO A 377 31.28 17.85 -5.26
C PRO A 377 30.56 18.39 -6.50
N GLY A 378 29.90 19.55 -6.35
CA GLY A 378 29.09 20.18 -7.40
C GLY A 378 27.63 19.71 -7.48
N LYS A 379 27.24 18.60 -6.86
CA LYS A 379 25.85 18.12 -6.83
C LYS A 379 25.09 18.70 -5.63
N PHE A 380 24.00 19.41 -5.90
CA PHE A 380 23.34 20.27 -4.91
C PHE A 380 22.00 19.75 -4.40
N SER A 381 21.29 19.01 -5.23
CA SER A 381 19.93 18.52 -4.99
C SER A 381 19.83 17.67 -3.73
N TYR A 382 20.86 16.87 -3.39
CA TYR A 382 20.89 16.10 -2.14
C TYR A 382 20.70 16.99 -0.89
N LYS A 383 21.44 18.10 -0.82
CA LYS A 383 21.36 19.02 0.33
C LYS A 383 20.04 19.79 0.35
N TRP A 384 19.44 20.06 -0.82
CA TRP A 384 18.13 20.69 -0.91
C TRP A 384 17.03 19.76 -0.40
N ILE A 385 17.07 18.49 -0.79
CA ILE A 385 16.14 17.45 -0.30
C ILE A 385 16.28 17.28 1.21
N GLN A 386 17.50 17.22 1.75
CA GLN A 386 17.74 17.18 3.21
C GLN A 386 17.15 18.39 3.95
N ARG A 387 16.98 19.53 3.28
CA ARG A 387 16.40 20.76 3.83
C ARG A 387 14.93 20.95 3.47
N GLY A 388 14.27 19.90 2.97
CA GLY A 388 12.83 19.89 2.72
C GLY A 388 12.40 20.52 1.39
N VAL A 389 13.33 20.67 0.44
CA VAL A 389 13.01 21.05 -0.95
C VAL A 389 13.17 19.82 -1.83
N ALA A 390 12.09 19.06 -1.98
CA ALA A 390 12.08 17.80 -2.71
C ALA A 390 11.17 17.82 -3.95
N THR A 391 10.25 18.78 -4.03
CA THR A 391 9.21 18.87 -5.07
C THR A 391 9.14 20.28 -5.67
N ILE A 392 8.50 20.41 -6.84
CA ILE A 392 8.20 21.73 -7.44
C ILE A 392 7.34 22.58 -6.50
N LYS A 393 6.41 21.95 -5.77
CA LYS A 393 5.56 22.62 -4.77
C LYS A 393 6.39 23.29 -3.67
N ASP A 394 7.53 22.70 -3.28
CA ASP A 394 8.39 23.31 -2.26
C ASP A 394 9.09 24.58 -2.73
N LEU A 395 9.22 24.74 -4.06
CA LEU A 395 9.77 25.91 -4.75
C LEU A 395 8.71 26.92 -5.19
N TRP A 396 7.43 26.58 -5.06
CA TRP A 396 6.30 27.37 -5.53
C TRP A 396 5.52 27.95 -4.35
N VAL A 397 5.21 29.24 -4.40
CA VAL A 397 4.39 29.92 -3.39
C VAL A 397 2.98 30.09 -3.95
N GLU A 398 2.07 29.20 -3.55
CA GLU A 398 0.68 29.17 -4.04
C GLU A 398 -0.04 30.51 -3.83
N GLU A 399 0.19 31.20 -2.71
CA GLU A 399 -0.47 32.46 -2.36
C GLU A 399 -0.11 33.63 -3.31
N SER A 400 1.16 33.68 -3.74
CA SER A 400 1.65 34.73 -4.63
C SER A 400 1.71 34.31 -6.09
N TYR A 401 1.39 33.04 -6.35
CA TYR A 401 1.58 32.34 -7.60
C TYR A 401 2.93 32.64 -8.26
N ASN A 402 3.99 32.56 -7.47
CA ASN A 402 5.33 32.84 -7.94
C ASN A 402 6.31 31.82 -7.36
N TRP A 403 7.44 31.67 -8.03
CA TRP A 403 8.56 30.90 -7.50
C TRP A 403 9.08 31.57 -6.23
N LEU A 404 9.53 30.77 -5.25
CA LEU A 404 10.17 31.28 -4.03
C LEU A 404 11.26 32.30 -4.39
N SER A 405 11.23 33.45 -3.72
CA SER A 405 12.29 34.43 -3.85
C SER A 405 13.62 33.86 -3.34
N ASN A 406 14.75 34.45 -3.75
CA ASN A 406 16.05 34.00 -3.26
C ASN A 406 16.18 34.16 -1.74
N GLU A 407 15.48 35.11 -1.14
CA GLU A 407 15.45 35.32 0.32
C GLU A 407 14.67 34.20 1.01
N GLN A 408 13.46 33.89 0.54
CA GLN A 408 12.64 32.81 1.10
C GLN A 408 13.33 31.44 0.93
N LEU A 409 13.98 31.23 -0.21
CA LEU A 409 14.75 30.01 -0.46
C LEU A 409 15.97 29.93 0.48
N LYS A 410 16.64 31.06 0.73
CA LYS A 410 17.76 31.15 1.69
C LYS A 410 17.32 30.86 3.12
N ASP A 411 16.11 31.27 3.51
CA ASP A 411 15.55 30.93 4.82
C ASP A 411 15.33 29.41 4.96
N LYS A 412 14.87 28.74 3.90
CA LYS A 412 14.71 27.27 3.89
C LYS A 412 16.05 26.53 3.85
N LEU A 413 16.96 26.95 2.97
CA LEU A 413 18.19 26.20 2.65
C LEU A 413 19.41 26.61 3.48
N GLY A 414 19.36 27.74 4.18
CA GLY A 414 20.46 28.29 4.95
C GLY A 414 21.54 28.94 4.07
N GLN A 415 22.81 28.76 4.41
CA GLN A 415 23.96 29.38 3.73
C GLN A 415 24.56 28.50 2.60
N LEU A 416 23.75 27.70 1.91
CA LEU A 416 24.26 26.94 0.76
C LEU A 416 24.74 27.89 -0.35
N PRO A 417 25.83 27.57 -1.07
CA PRO A 417 26.30 28.39 -2.17
C PRO A 417 25.38 28.27 -3.39
N ASP A 418 25.37 29.32 -4.22
CA ASP A 418 24.75 29.38 -5.56
C ASP A 418 23.26 29.01 -5.61
N GLN A 419 22.52 29.28 -4.53
CA GLN A 419 21.10 28.91 -4.44
C GLN A 419 20.25 29.50 -5.55
N GLY A 420 20.46 30.79 -5.88
CA GLY A 420 19.70 31.46 -6.94
C GLY A 420 19.96 30.85 -8.32
N VAL A 421 21.24 30.64 -8.67
CA VAL A 421 21.62 30.03 -9.96
C VAL A 421 21.02 28.62 -10.09
N ARG A 422 21.07 27.82 -9.02
CA ARG A 422 20.53 26.45 -9.00
C ARG A 422 19.00 26.41 -9.02
N ARG A 423 18.35 27.35 -8.34
CA ARG A 423 16.88 27.54 -8.42
C ARG A 423 16.47 27.84 -9.84
N ASP A 424 17.15 28.79 -10.49
CA ASP A 424 16.81 29.22 -11.84
C ASP A 424 17.05 28.09 -12.85
N ALA A 425 18.12 27.30 -12.68
CA ALA A 425 18.36 26.10 -13.48
C ALA A 425 17.24 25.04 -13.30
N LEU A 426 16.81 24.79 -12.06
CA LEU A 426 15.69 23.88 -11.79
C LEU A 426 14.40 24.39 -12.44
N ILE A 427 14.08 25.67 -12.29
CA ILE A 427 12.90 26.29 -12.90
C ILE A 427 13.00 26.16 -14.42
N GLN A 428 14.14 26.46 -15.04
CA GLN A 428 14.33 26.34 -16.49
C GLN A 428 14.11 24.91 -16.98
N ALA A 429 14.55 23.91 -16.22
CA ALA A 429 14.39 22.50 -16.56
C ALA A 429 12.96 21.96 -16.44
N ILE A 430 12.04 22.66 -15.75
CA ILE A 430 10.63 22.26 -15.71
C ILE A 430 10.03 22.44 -17.13
N PRO A 431 9.35 21.43 -17.69
CA PRO A 431 8.70 21.53 -18.99
C PRO A 431 7.76 22.74 -19.08
N GLN A 432 7.70 23.37 -20.25
CA GLN A 432 6.85 24.56 -20.43
C GLN A 432 5.38 24.26 -20.17
N SER A 433 4.89 23.09 -20.58
CA SER A 433 3.54 22.60 -20.29
C SER A 433 3.21 22.61 -18.79
N TRP A 434 4.19 22.28 -17.93
CA TRP A 434 4.01 22.31 -16.47
C TRP A 434 4.09 23.72 -15.94
N LYS A 435 5.00 24.54 -16.45
CA LYS A 435 5.05 25.96 -16.10
C LYS A 435 3.73 26.65 -16.42
N ASP A 436 3.11 26.35 -17.55
CA ASP A 436 1.83 26.93 -17.95
C ASP A 436 0.69 26.51 -17.00
N LEU A 437 0.73 25.26 -16.51
CA LEU A 437 -0.20 24.77 -15.48
C LEU A 437 0.00 25.43 -14.11
N ILE A 438 1.24 25.77 -13.74
CA ILE A 438 1.60 26.24 -12.40
C ILE A 438 1.65 27.77 -12.32
N ALA A 439 1.96 28.47 -13.43
CA ALA A 439 2.20 29.91 -13.53
C ALA A 439 1.06 30.78 -12.94
N PRO A 440 1.36 32.04 -12.53
CA PRO A 440 0.37 32.97 -11.95
C PRO A 440 -0.82 33.28 -12.83
N THR A 441 -0.72 32.99 -14.11
CA THR A 441 -1.86 33.13 -15.00
C THR A 441 -2.96 32.09 -14.72
N GLY A 442 -2.66 31.02 -13.96
CA GLY A 442 -3.62 30.01 -13.51
C GLY A 442 -4.53 29.61 -14.66
N VAL A 443 -3.97 29.50 -15.86
CA VAL A 443 -4.76 29.29 -17.06
C VAL A 443 -5.05 27.82 -17.03
N ASN A 444 -6.17 27.44 -16.41
CA ASN A 444 -6.64 26.09 -16.59
C ASN A 444 -6.75 25.87 -18.11
N PRO A 445 -6.30 24.71 -18.60
CA PRO A 445 -6.19 24.46 -20.02
C PRO A 445 -7.53 24.71 -20.72
N VAL A 446 -7.46 24.96 -22.04
CA VAL A 446 -8.64 24.81 -22.89
C VAL A 446 -9.23 23.42 -22.62
N GLU A 447 -10.55 23.33 -22.61
CA GLU A 447 -11.38 22.20 -22.16
C GLU A 447 -11.63 22.09 -20.64
N SER A 448 -11.07 22.97 -19.81
CA SER A 448 -11.41 23.01 -18.39
C SER A 448 -12.87 23.41 -18.14
N TRP A 449 -13.49 22.77 -17.16
CA TRP A 449 -14.88 22.95 -16.81
C TRP A 449 -15.04 23.74 -15.51
N TYR A 450 -16.03 24.62 -15.49
CA TYR A 450 -16.33 25.45 -14.35
C TYR A 450 -17.81 25.52 -14.05
N ARG A 451 -18.15 25.72 -12.78
CA ARG A 451 -19.49 26.06 -12.30
C ARG A 451 -19.57 27.57 -12.07
N GLY A 452 -20.67 28.16 -12.56
CA GLY A 452 -20.97 29.58 -12.31
C GLY A 452 -21.26 29.86 -10.83
N PRO A 453 -21.24 31.14 -10.42
CA PRO A 453 -21.72 31.53 -9.10
C PRO A 453 -23.19 31.09 -8.90
N PRO A 454 -23.64 30.90 -7.65
CA PRO A 454 -24.99 30.40 -7.34
C PRO A 454 -26.13 31.22 -7.98
N GLU A 455 -25.89 32.50 -8.23
CA GLU A 455 -26.84 33.44 -8.87
C GLU A 455 -27.13 33.09 -10.33
N GLU A 456 -26.18 32.45 -11.02
CA GLU A 456 -26.35 31.98 -12.40
C GLU A 456 -27.03 30.60 -12.46
N GLY A 457 -27.43 30.06 -11.30
CA GLY A 457 -28.14 28.79 -11.17
C GLY A 457 -27.28 27.59 -11.54
N ASN A 458 -27.86 26.69 -12.34
CA ASN A 458 -27.27 25.39 -12.70
C ASN A 458 -26.37 25.48 -13.95
N ARG A 459 -25.71 26.62 -14.17
CA ARG A 459 -24.85 26.83 -15.35
C ARG A 459 -23.44 26.32 -15.12
N LEU A 460 -22.94 25.65 -16.16
CA LEU A 460 -21.57 25.17 -16.27
C LEU A 460 -20.93 25.78 -17.52
N TYR A 461 -19.62 25.96 -17.47
CA TYR A 461 -18.84 26.64 -18.49
C TYR A 461 -17.69 25.75 -18.89
N LYS A 462 -17.55 25.45 -20.18
CA LYS A 462 -16.38 24.79 -20.75
C LYS A 462 -15.49 25.85 -21.39
N LEU A 463 -14.22 25.93 -21.00
CA LEU A 463 -13.30 26.92 -21.54
C LEU A 463 -12.82 26.51 -22.94
N CYS A 464 -13.24 27.21 -23.98
CA CYS A 464 -12.89 26.86 -25.36
C CYS A 464 -11.67 27.63 -25.88
N ASN A 465 -11.50 28.88 -25.44
CA ASN A 465 -10.39 29.71 -25.89
C ASN A 465 -10.08 30.79 -24.85
N ARG A 466 -8.83 31.22 -24.78
CA ARG A 466 -8.39 32.40 -24.02
C ARG A 466 -7.44 33.20 -24.87
N ASN A 467 -7.73 34.48 -25.06
CA ASN A 467 -6.82 35.37 -25.78
C ASN A 467 -5.71 35.91 -24.87
N GLU A 468 -4.72 36.57 -25.49
CA GLU A 468 -3.57 37.18 -24.81
C GLU A 468 -3.97 38.27 -23.79
N PHE A 469 -5.16 38.85 -23.92
CA PHE A 469 -5.71 39.86 -23.01
C PHE A 469 -6.51 39.28 -21.83
N GLY A 470 -6.51 37.95 -21.67
CA GLY A 470 -7.24 37.27 -20.61
C GLY A 470 -8.76 37.17 -20.82
N LYS A 471 -9.26 37.49 -22.02
CA LYS A 471 -10.65 37.25 -22.42
C LYS A 471 -10.83 35.77 -22.75
N CYS A 472 -11.70 35.11 -21.99
CA CYS A 472 -12.08 33.71 -22.15
C CYS A 472 -13.36 33.61 -22.98
N THR A 473 -13.39 32.66 -23.92
CA THR A 473 -14.60 32.20 -24.62
C THR A 473 -15.01 30.89 -23.99
N LEU A 474 -16.23 30.84 -23.46
CA LEU A 474 -16.79 29.73 -22.70
C LEU A 474 -18.01 29.18 -23.44
N GLU A 475 -18.10 27.87 -23.63
CA GLU A 475 -19.36 27.20 -23.97
C GLU A 475 -20.19 27.04 -22.69
N VAL A 476 -21.45 27.50 -22.74
CA VAL A 476 -22.37 27.49 -21.61
C VAL A 476 -23.26 26.25 -21.70
N PHE A 477 -23.33 25.51 -20.60
CA PHE A 477 -24.17 24.34 -20.44
C PHE A 477 -25.12 24.55 -19.27
N GLU A 478 -26.34 24.03 -19.38
CA GLU A 478 -27.32 24.01 -18.30
C GLU A 478 -27.46 22.59 -17.75
N LEU A 479 -27.24 22.43 -16.45
CA LEU A 479 -27.40 21.17 -15.75
C LEU A 479 -28.89 20.90 -15.49
N ARG A 480 -29.46 19.92 -16.19
CA ARG A 480 -30.81 19.44 -15.91
C ARG A 480 -30.80 18.44 -14.76
N THR A 481 -31.49 18.80 -13.68
CA THR A 481 -31.71 17.94 -12.52
C THR A 481 -32.83 16.94 -12.82
N GLY A 482 -32.48 15.75 -13.32
CA GLY A 482 -33.37 14.59 -13.46
C GLY A 482 -32.78 13.36 -12.78
N GLU A 483 -33.31 12.15 -13.06
CA GLU A 483 -32.73 10.88 -12.56
C GLU A 483 -31.26 10.70 -12.98
N LYS A 484 -30.87 11.31 -14.11
CA LYS A 484 -29.49 11.44 -14.55
C LYS A 484 -29.19 12.91 -14.79
N GLN A 485 -28.13 13.41 -14.15
CA GLN A 485 -27.61 14.75 -14.41
C GLN A 485 -27.09 14.81 -15.84
N GLN A 486 -27.74 15.59 -16.69
CA GLN A 486 -27.34 15.79 -18.09
C GLN A 486 -27.04 17.26 -18.34
N LEU A 487 -25.96 17.52 -19.08
CA LEU A 487 -25.60 18.85 -19.54
C LEU A 487 -26.19 19.12 -20.92
N ILE A 488 -26.91 20.23 -21.04
CA ILE A 488 -27.50 20.67 -22.30
C ILE A 488 -26.76 21.93 -22.77
N PRO A 489 -26.24 21.97 -24.01
CA PRO A 489 -25.66 23.18 -24.56
C PRO A 489 -26.68 24.33 -24.56
N HIS A 490 -26.32 25.46 -23.95
CA HIS A 490 -27.17 26.64 -23.79
C HIS A 490 -26.69 27.82 -24.63
N GLY A 491 -25.39 27.88 -24.96
CA GLY A 491 -24.83 28.92 -25.84
C GLY A 491 -23.33 29.11 -25.63
N THR A 492 -22.84 30.31 -25.95
CA THR A 492 -21.47 30.73 -25.69
C THR A 492 -21.46 32.05 -24.93
N ALA A 493 -20.46 32.25 -24.08
CA ALA A 493 -20.26 33.46 -23.28
C ALA A 493 -18.80 33.91 -23.39
N GLU A 494 -18.60 35.22 -23.39
CA GLU A 494 -17.27 35.82 -23.33
C GLU A 494 -17.11 36.56 -22.00
N ARG A 495 -16.03 36.28 -21.26
CA ARG A 495 -15.74 36.90 -19.95
C ARG A 495 -14.25 37.19 -19.81
N TYR A 496 -13.87 38.12 -18.94
CA TYR A 496 -12.46 38.36 -18.62
C TYR A 496 -12.07 37.55 -17.38
N GLY A 497 -11.18 36.58 -17.55
CA GLY A 497 -10.77 35.64 -16.49
C GLY A 497 -11.84 34.62 -16.10
N THR A 498 -11.56 33.88 -15.03
CA THR A 498 -12.39 32.79 -14.46
C THR A 498 -12.49 32.88 -12.93
N GLN A 499 -12.23 34.06 -12.35
CA GLN A 499 -12.03 34.24 -10.89
C GLN A 499 -13.28 33.97 -10.06
N ASP A 500 -14.47 34.17 -10.62
CA ASP A 500 -15.76 33.92 -9.97
C ASP A 500 -16.33 32.53 -10.31
N LEU A 501 -15.59 31.74 -11.08
CA LEU A 501 -15.99 30.41 -11.49
C LEU A 501 -15.26 29.36 -10.65
N ILE A 502 -15.98 28.31 -10.25
CA ILE A 502 -15.41 27.20 -9.48
C ILE A 502 -15.06 26.09 -10.45
N GLU A 503 -13.79 25.68 -10.51
CA GLU A 503 -13.40 24.55 -11.35
C GLU A 503 -14.07 23.26 -10.87
N VAL A 504 -14.65 22.51 -11.81
CA VAL A 504 -15.37 21.26 -11.56
C VAL A 504 -14.97 20.21 -12.58
N ARG A 505 -15.31 18.95 -12.33
CA ARG A 505 -15.02 17.85 -13.26
C ARG A 505 -16.28 17.40 -13.99
N VAL A 506 -16.17 17.26 -15.31
CA VAL A 506 -17.20 16.69 -16.19
C VAL A 506 -16.59 15.49 -16.91
N ARG A 507 -17.34 14.41 -17.03
CA ARG A 507 -16.97 13.20 -17.77
C ARG A 507 -17.76 13.14 -19.07
N GLU A 508 -17.06 12.81 -20.15
CA GLU A 508 -17.64 12.45 -21.44
C GLU A 508 -17.81 10.93 -21.47
N THR A 509 -19.05 10.44 -21.46
CA THR A 509 -19.33 9.02 -21.65
C THR A 509 -19.67 8.79 -23.12
N PRO A 510 -18.91 7.96 -23.87
CA PRO A 510 -19.23 7.65 -25.24
C PRO A 510 -20.60 6.97 -25.32
N GLN A 511 -21.43 7.40 -26.27
CA GLN A 511 -22.69 6.75 -26.58
C GLN A 511 -22.58 6.01 -27.92
N PRO A 512 -23.38 4.94 -28.14
CA PRO A 512 -23.48 4.33 -29.45
C PRO A 512 -23.82 5.40 -30.50
N THR A 513 -23.03 5.47 -31.57
CA THR A 513 -23.37 6.28 -32.76
C THR A 513 -24.79 5.93 -33.21
N PRO A 514 -25.67 6.94 -33.47
CA PRO A 514 -25.35 8.31 -33.88
C PRO A 514 -25.42 9.37 -32.76
N HIS A 515 -25.47 8.98 -31.48
CA HIS A 515 -25.68 9.95 -30.40
C HIS A 515 -24.38 10.66 -29.98
N PRO A 516 -24.42 11.97 -29.66
CA PRO A 516 -23.27 12.68 -29.09
C PRO A 516 -22.91 12.10 -27.71
N PRO A 517 -21.65 12.25 -27.26
CA PRO A 517 -21.23 11.78 -25.95
C PRO A 517 -22.08 12.41 -24.85
N LEU A 518 -22.39 11.62 -23.83
CA LEU A 518 -23.14 12.07 -22.67
C LEU A 518 -22.20 12.79 -21.71
N LEU A 519 -22.46 14.06 -21.48
CA LEU A 519 -21.73 14.87 -20.51
C LEU A 519 -22.36 14.72 -19.12
N GLN A 520 -21.59 14.21 -18.16
CA GLN A 520 -22.00 14.02 -16.77
C GLN A 520 -21.09 14.78 -15.80
N VAL A 521 -21.67 15.49 -14.85
CA VAL A 521 -20.90 16.19 -13.81
C VAL A 521 -20.44 15.19 -12.76
N ALA A 522 -19.13 15.10 -12.52
CA ALA A 522 -18.58 14.24 -11.48
C ALA A 522 -18.85 14.83 -10.09
N ALA A 523 -19.08 13.96 -9.10
CA ALA A 523 -19.27 14.33 -7.69
C ALA A 523 -20.28 15.49 -7.48
N ASN A 524 -21.38 15.51 -8.26
CA ASN A 524 -22.41 16.55 -8.19
C ASN A 524 -21.88 17.99 -8.37
N GLY A 525 -20.75 18.14 -9.04
CA GLY A 525 -20.09 19.42 -9.29
C GLY A 525 -19.47 20.05 -8.04
N GLU A 526 -19.05 19.23 -7.08
CA GLU A 526 -18.12 19.67 -6.04
C GLU A 526 -16.86 20.30 -6.66
N ALA A 527 -16.30 21.29 -5.98
CA ALA A 527 -15.11 21.99 -6.43
C ALA A 527 -13.96 21.01 -6.61
N LEU A 528 -13.18 21.15 -7.69
CA LEU A 528 -12.04 20.27 -7.95
C LEU A 528 -11.04 20.28 -6.78
N SER A 529 -10.92 21.40 -6.08
CA SER A 529 -10.07 21.57 -4.89
C SER A 529 -10.53 20.76 -3.67
N THR A 530 -11.80 20.38 -3.59
CA THR A 530 -12.35 19.56 -2.50
C THR A 530 -12.36 18.07 -2.81
N LEU A 531 -12.20 17.70 -4.09
CA LEU A 531 -12.17 16.31 -4.51
C LEU A 531 -10.86 15.65 -4.05
N ARG A 532 -10.96 14.52 -3.36
CA ARG A 532 -9.81 13.64 -3.13
C ARG A 532 -9.40 13.01 -4.46
N ILE A 533 -8.11 12.73 -4.62
CA ILE A 533 -7.61 11.93 -5.75
C ILE A 533 -8.28 10.56 -5.66
N ASP A 534 -9.28 10.35 -6.50
CA ASP A 534 -9.99 9.09 -6.64
C ASP A 534 -9.43 8.35 -7.87
N PRO A 535 -8.59 7.31 -7.72
CA PRO A 535 -7.94 6.66 -8.85
C PRO A 535 -8.93 6.09 -9.88
N THR A 536 -10.10 5.60 -9.45
CA THR A 536 -11.13 5.07 -10.36
C THR A 536 -11.88 6.18 -11.11
N ALA A 537 -11.76 7.44 -10.68
CA ALA A 537 -12.29 8.59 -11.39
C ALA A 537 -11.36 9.16 -12.47
N TRP A 538 -10.14 8.61 -12.61
CA TRP A 538 -9.08 9.12 -13.47
C TRP A 538 -8.71 8.16 -14.60
N VAL A 539 -9.07 6.87 -14.47
CA VAL A 539 -8.99 5.91 -15.56
C VAL A 539 -10.27 6.04 -16.38
N GLY A 540 -10.18 6.57 -17.60
CA GLY A 540 -11.25 6.38 -18.58
C GLY A 540 -11.35 4.88 -18.87
N GLU A 541 -12.55 4.32 -18.78
CA GLU A 541 -12.82 2.96 -19.26
C GLU A 541 -12.77 2.89 -20.79
#